data_AF-A0A9D1R878-F1
#
_entry.id   AF-A0A9D1R878-F1
#
_cell.length_a   1.000
_cell.length_b   1.000
_cell.length_c   1.000
_cell.angle_alpha   90.00
_cell.angle_beta   90.00
_cell.angle_gamma   90.00
#
_symmetry.space_group_name_H-M   'P 1'
#
loop_
_entity.id
_entity.type
_entity.pdbx_description
1 polymer ?
#
loop_
_entity_poly.entity_id
_entity_poly.type
_entity_poly.pdbx_seq_one_letter_code
_entity_poly.pdbx_strand_id
1 'polypeptide(L)'
;MSFQINDRMFWPEGRTKAVTFSYDDGVSQDLRLIELFNRYGVKATFNLNAGLLGIRGTVETGEKKASHDKLPKEELPAVYKGHEPASHGQLHCCMYGMDAGRCAQEILSCRTQLESIFQKPLTGFAYAFGAVNDTIRRALVSCGISYGRTIRSTHSFDIPEDFLMWDPTCHHDDKQLFPLADSFLSDENYFSFFSPAKLFYVWGHSYEFDQNDNWNRMETFLQKVSGHEDVWYASNGEICSYVTAYKRLVFSADSRFVYNPSAVPVWLGGMFCSQTVKVSPGQYAELLPPLEV
;
A
#
# COMPACT_ATOMS: atom_id res chain seq x y z
N MET A 1 -5.90 33.92 9.67
CA MET A 1 -6.61 33.64 8.40
C MET A 1 -6.58 32.13 8.19
N SER A 2 -7.69 31.45 8.44
CA SER A 2 -7.82 30.00 8.24
C SER A 2 -9.06 29.76 7.40
N PHE A 3 -8.88 29.33 6.15
CA PHE A 3 -9.93 28.64 5.40
C PHE A 3 -9.96 27.22 5.98
N GLN A 4 -10.78 27.01 7.01
CA GLN A 4 -10.98 25.65 7.48
C GLN A 4 -11.86 24.93 6.47
N ILE A 5 -11.25 24.01 5.75
CA ILE A 5 -11.92 23.17 4.77
C ILE A 5 -12.20 21.85 5.48
N ASN A 6 -13.47 21.60 5.81
CA ASN A 6 -13.91 20.41 6.55
C ASN A 6 -14.23 19.23 5.63
N ASP A 7 -13.53 19.17 4.50
CA ASP A 7 -13.66 18.17 3.44
C ASP A 7 -12.43 17.28 3.34
N ARG A 8 -11.52 17.32 4.31
CA ARG A 8 -10.25 16.60 4.24
C ARG A 8 -10.42 15.16 4.66
N MET A 9 -9.73 14.27 3.95
CA MET A 9 -9.80 12.84 4.18
C MET A 9 -9.20 12.48 5.55
N PHE A 10 -9.92 11.66 6.31
CA PHE A 10 -9.39 10.86 7.40
C PHE A 10 -9.51 9.38 7.05
N TRP A 11 -8.72 8.53 7.68
CA TRP A 11 -8.82 7.08 7.50
C TRP A 11 -10.11 6.53 8.14
N PRO A 12 -10.51 5.28 7.83
CA PRO A 12 -11.73 4.69 8.39
C PRO A 12 -11.85 4.89 9.90
N GLU A 13 -13.07 5.22 10.33
CA GLU A 13 -13.42 5.54 11.72
C GLU A 13 -12.77 6.83 12.25
N GLY A 14 -12.35 7.73 11.36
CA GLY A 14 -11.78 9.04 11.72
C GLY A 14 -10.31 8.98 12.14
N ARG A 15 -9.63 7.87 11.84
CA ARG A 15 -8.21 7.66 12.15
C ARG A 15 -7.32 8.66 11.43
N THR A 16 -6.27 9.12 12.11
CA THR A 16 -5.34 10.13 11.60
C THR A 16 -4.12 9.53 10.93
N LYS A 17 -3.90 8.22 11.09
CA LYS A 17 -2.71 7.53 10.63
C LYS A 17 -3.09 6.21 9.94
N ALA A 18 -2.32 5.79 8.95
CA ALA A 18 -2.41 4.46 8.36
C ALA A 18 -1.02 3.90 8.10
N VAL A 19 -0.86 2.59 8.26
CA VAL A 19 0.35 1.84 7.91
C VAL A 19 0.00 0.79 6.87
N THR A 20 0.83 0.68 5.84
CA THR A 20 0.78 -0.40 4.85
C THR A 20 2.17 -0.93 4.54
N PHE A 21 2.22 -2.20 4.16
CA PHE A 21 3.44 -2.96 3.89
C PHE A 21 3.38 -3.60 2.51
N SER A 22 4.52 -3.67 1.82
CA SER A 22 4.65 -4.28 0.49
C SER A 22 5.89 -5.14 0.37
N TYR A 23 5.72 -6.44 0.15
CA TYR A 23 6.81 -7.41 0.07
C TYR A 23 6.78 -8.16 -1.23
N ASP A 24 7.95 -8.40 -1.81
CA ASP A 24 8.06 -8.90 -3.17
C ASP A 24 8.40 -10.38 -3.22
N ASP A 25 8.32 -10.90 -4.44
CA ASP A 25 8.88 -12.15 -4.90
C ASP A 25 8.18 -13.43 -4.49
N GLY A 26 7.39 -13.46 -3.43
CA GLY A 26 6.67 -14.67 -3.02
C GLY A 26 7.59 -15.79 -2.55
N VAL A 27 8.59 -15.45 -1.74
CA VAL A 27 9.64 -16.36 -1.28
C VAL A 27 9.28 -17.07 0.02
N SER A 28 9.96 -18.17 0.32
CA SER A 28 9.72 -18.99 1.51
C SER A 28 9.75 -18.22 2.84
N GLN A 29 10.53 -17.15 2.93
CA GLN A 29 10.65 -16.29 4.10
C GLN A 29 9.36 -15.50 4.38
N ASP A 30 8.47 -15.35 3.40
CA ASP A 30 7.15 -14.76 3.61
C ASP A 30 6.36 -15.50 4.70
N LEU A 31 6.56 -16.81 4.85
CA LEU A 31 5.90 -17.60 5.90
C LEU A 31 6.16 -17.02 7.30
N ARG A 32 7.42 -16.72 7.61
CA ARG A 32 7.83 -16.16 8.90
C ARG A 32 7.36 -14.72 9.04
N LEU A 33 7.45 -13.93 7.97
CA LEU A 33 7.01 -12.54 7.97
C LEU A 33 5.48 -12.42 8.18
N ILE A 34 4.69 -13.27 7.54
CA ILE A 34 3.25 -13.35 7.69
C ILE A 34 2.87 -13.78 9.11
N GLU A 35 3.59 -14.74 9.71
CA GLU A 35 3.38 -15.10 11.11
C GLU A 35 3.57 -13.89 12.03
N LEU A 36 4.63 -13.10 11.82
CA LEU A 36 4.86 -11.86 12.56
C LEU A 36 3.72 -10.85 12.31
N PHE A 37 3.35 -10.60 11.06
CA PHE A 37 2.28 -9.65 10.75
C PHE A 37 0.94 -10.03 11.38
N ASN A 38 0.58 -11.31 11.33
CA ASN A 38 -0.61 -11.84 12.00
C ASN A 38 -0.55 -11.66 13.52
N ARG A 39 0.60 -11.92 14.14
CA ARG A 39 0.80 -11.75 15.59
C ARG A 39 0.59 -10.31 16.05
N TYR A 40 1.04 -9.34 15.25
CA TYR A 40 0.89 -7.91 15.55
C TYR A 40 -0.40 -7.29 14.96
N GLY A 41 -1.26 -8.10 14.34
CA GLY A 41 -2.53 -7.63 13.79
C GLY A 41 -2.40 -6.64 12.63
N VAL A 42 -1.30 -6.70 11.87
CA VAL A 42 -1.07 -5.82 10.72
C VAL A 42 -1.32 -6.56 9.40
N LYS A 43 -1.70 -5.81 8.37
CA LYS A 43 -1.89 -6.33 7.00
C LYS A 43 -0.74 -5.93 6.09
N ALA A 44 -0.60 -6.65 4.99
CA ALA A 44 0.44 -6.39 4.00
C ALA A 44 -0.02 -6.81 2.61
N THR A 45 0.73 -6.33 1.63
CA THR A 45 0.60 -6.68 0.22
C THR A 45 1.82 -7.49 -0.20
N PHE A 46 1.60 -8.65 -0.80
CA PHE A 46 2.66 -9.51 -1.31
C PHE A 46 2.61 -9.55 -2.84
N ASN A 47 3.65 -9.04 -3.49
CA ASN A 47 3.74 -8.91 -4.94
C ASN A 47 4.44 -10.15 -5.51
N LEU A 48 3.68 -11.00 -6.21
CA LEU A 48 4.10 -12.35 -6.60
C LEU A 48 4.45 -12.43 -8.09
N ASN A 49 5.42 -13.29 -8.43
CA ASN A 49 5.75 -13.62 -9.81
C ASN A 49 5.14 -14.97 -10.19
N ALA A 50 3.97 -14.97 -10.83
CA ALA A 50 3.26 -16.21 -11.14
C ALA A 50 4.08 -17.21 -11.95
N GLY A 51 4.94 -16.74 -12.86
CA GLY A 51 5.78 -17.59 -13.71
C GLY A 51 6.99 -18.20 -13.01
N LEU A 52 7.28 -17.77 -11.78
CA LEU A 52 8.42 -18.26 -11.00
C LEU A 52 8.00 -19.11 -9.79
N LEU A 53 6.69 -19.29 -9.56
CA LEU A 53 6.18 -20.07 -8.41
C LEU A 53 6.74 -21.50 -8.41
N GLY A 54 7.17 -21.96 -7.24
CA GLY A 54 7.77 -23.29 -7.04
C GLY A 54 9.21 -23.44 -7.53
N ILE A 55 9.82 -22.41 -8.14
CA ILE A 55 11.23 -22.43 -8.54
C ILE A 55 12.12 -22.22 -7.31
N ARG A 56 13.15 -23.06 -7.19
CA ARG A 56 14.19 -22.91 -6.17
C ARG A 56 15.33 -22.03 -6.66
N GLY A 57 15.89 -21.25 -5.75
CA GLY A 57 16.90 -20.25 -6.09
C GLY A 57 17.71 -19.77 -4.90
N THR A 58 18.74 -18.99 -5.19
CA THR A 58 19.56 -18.34 -4.17
C THR A 58 19.97 -16.96 -4.63
N VAL A 59 20.06 -16.01 -3.71
CA VAL A 59 20.49 -14.64 -3.95
C VAL A 59 21.75 -14.34 -3.17
N GLU A 60 22.73 -13.71 -3.84
CA GLU A 60 24.08 -13.46 -3.33
C GLU A 60 24.45 -11.97 -3.33
N THR A 61 23.47 -11.09 -3.51
CA THR A 61 23.68 -9.63 -3.58
C THR A 61 23.78 -8.94 -2.21
N GLY A 62 23.51 -9.65 -1.11
CA GLY A 62 23.58 -9.13 0.26
C GLY A 62 24.82 -9.57 1.03
N GLU A 63 24.86 -9.31 2.34
CA GLU A 63 26.00 -9.68 3.21
C GLU A 63 26.20 -11.20 3.29
N LYS A 64 25.10 -11.94 3.28
CA LYS A 64 25.08 -13.40 3.27
C LYS A 64 24.29 -13.90 2.07
N LYS A 65 24.64 -15.11 1.62
CA LYS A 65 23.81 -15.87 0.69
C LYS A 65 22.51 -16.28 1.39
N ALA A 66 21.38 -16.05 0.74
CA ALA A 66 20.06 -16.47 1.21
C ALA A 66 19.34 -17.32 0.17
N SER A 67 18.43 -18.18 0.65
CA SER A 67 17.48 -18.87 -0.23
C SER A 67 16.53 -17.86 -0.87
N HIS A 68 16.24 -18.07 -2.15
CA HIS A 68 15.25 -17.34 -2.93
C HIS A 68 14.20 -18.33 -3.48
N ASP A 69 13.83 -19.32 -2.67
CA ASP A 69 12.86 -20.34 -3.05
C ASP A 69 11.46 -19.73 -3.12
N LYS A 70 10.85 -19.80 -4.31
CA LYS A 70 9.50 -19.31 -4.58
C LYS A 70 8.49 -20.33 -4.07
N LEU A 71 7.47 -19.87 -3.35
CA LEU A 71 6.42 -20.75 -2.83
C LEU A 71 5.65 -21.46 -3.97
N PRO A 72 5.22 -22.71 -3.77
CA PRO A 72 4.45 -23.43 -4.77
C PRO A 72 3.01 -22.88 -4.85
N LYS A 73 2.43 -22.90 -6.05
CA LYS A 73 1.12 -22.28 -6.35
C LYS A 73 -0.02 -22.82 -5.47
N GLU A 74 0.05 -24.08 -5.07
CA GLU A 74 -0.98 -24.78 -4.29
C GLU A 74 -1.07 -24.25 -2.84
N GLU A 75 0.02 -23.71 -2.31
CA GLU A 75 0.10 -23.24 -0.92
C GLU A 75 -0.35 -21.78 -0.77
N LEU A 76 -0.25 -20.98 -1.83
CA LEU A 76 -0.39 -19.52 -1.76
C LEU A 76 -1.72 -19.04 -1.15
N PRO A 77 -2.89 -19.62 -1.49
CA PRO A 77 -4.16 -19.17 -0.90
C PRO A 77 -4.19 -19.32 0.62
N ALA A 78 -3.54 -20.35 1.16
CA ALA A 78 -3.45 -20.58 2.59
C ALA A 78 -2.41 -19.66 3.24
N VAL A 79 -1.23 -19.53 2.62
CA VAL A 79 -0.12 -18.71 3.12
C VAL A 79 -0.52 -17.24 3.22
N TYR A 80 -1.08 -16.66 2.16
CA TYR A 80 -1.42 -15.22 2.12
C TYR A 80 -2.81 -14.91 2.66
N LYS A 81 -3.44 -15.82 3.41
CA LYS A 81 -4.74 -15.57 4.01
C LYS A 81 -4.66 -14.39 4.97
N GLY A 82 -5.56 -13.42 4.79
CA GLY A 82 -5.58 -12.18 5.58
C GLY A 82 -4.70 -11.05 5.02
N HIS A 83 -3.90 -11.35 4.00
CA HIS A 83 -3.06 -10.39 3.28
C HIS A 83 -3.52 -10.22 1.83
N GLU A 84 -3.03 -9.17 1.17
CA GLU A 84 -3.32 -8.92 -0.23
C GLU A 84 -2.26 -9.57 -1.13
N PRO A 85 -2.63 -10.49 -2.02
CA PRO A 85 -1.76 -10.85 -3.14
C PRO A 85 -1.87 -9.78 -4.23
N ALA A 86 -0.73 -9.41 -4.81
CA ALA A 86 -0.58 -8.46 -5.92
C ALA A 86 0.43 -9.02 -6.95
N SER A 87 0.53 -8.37 -8.12
CA SER A 87 1.41 -8.82 -9.20
C SER A 87 2.79 -8.16 -9.12
N HIS A 88 3.85 -8.93 -9.32
CA HIS A 88 5.21 -8.42 -9.52
C HIS A 88 5.76 -8.72 -10.94
N GLY A 89 4.85 -8.92 -11.90
CA GLY A 89 5.18 -9.35 -13.27
C GLY A 89 5.40 -10.86 -13.35
N GLN A 90 5.20 -11.43 -14.54
CA GLN A 90 5.22 -12.88 -14.75
C GLN A 90 6.58 -13.50 -14.44
N LEU A 91 7.66 -12.90 -14.96
CA LEU A 91 9.02 -13.43 -14.91
C LEU A 91 10.00 -12.49 -14.22
N HIS A 92 9.50 -11.49 -13.48
CA HIS A 92 10.31 -10.45 -12.84
C HIS A 92 11.19 -9.70 -13.89
N CYS A 93 10.63 -9.41 -15.06
CA CYS A 93 11.37 -8.72 -16.11
C CYS A 93 11.51 -7.22 -15.83
N CYS A 94 12.68 -6.65 -16.11
CA CYS A 94 12.78 -5.21 -16.30
C CYS A 94 12.07 -4.84 -17.61
N MET A 95 10.88 -4.24 -17.50
CA MET A 95 10.08 -3.84 -18.66
C MET A 95 10.62 -2.59 -19.37
N TYR A 96 11.69 -1.97 -18.86
CA TYR A 96 12.30 -0.81 -19.52
C TYR A 96 12.85 -1.20 -20.89
N GLY A 97 12.44 -0.48 -21.95
CA GLY A 97 12.79 -0.81 -23.34
C GLY A 97 11.91 -1.88 -24.00
N MET A 98 10.93 -2.44 -23.30
CA MET A 98 9.89 -3.27 -23.92
C MET A 98 8.85 -2.41 -24.65
N ASP A 99 8.28 -2.94 -25.73
CA ASP A 99 7.09 -2.37 -26.36
C ASP A 99 5.82 -2.69 -25.58
N ALA A 100 4.73 -1.99 -25.90
CA ALA A 100 3.46 -2.11 -25.18
C ALA A 100 2.89 -3.55 -25.16
N GLY A 101 3.08 -4.32 -26.23
CA GLY A 101 2.58 -5.69 -26.31
C GLY A 101 3.31 -6.62 -25.34
N ARG A 102 4.64 -6.51 -25.27
CA ARG A 102 5.45 -7.26 -24.30
C ARG A 102 5.18 -6.84 -22.85
N CYS A 103 5.00 -5.55 -22.59
CA CYS A 103 4.57 -5.08 -21.26
C CYS A 103 3.22 -5.68 -20.87
N ALA A 104 2.23 -5.62 -21.77
CA ALA A 104 0.90 -6.17 -21.51
C ALA A 104 0.95 -7.69 -21.27
N GLN A 105 1.76 -8.42 -22.02
CA GLN A 105 1.96 -9.86 -21.82
C GLN A 105 2.53 -10.17 -20.44
N GLU A 106 3.58 -9.46 -20.00
CA GLU A 106 4.22 -9.64 -18.69
C GLU A 106 3.24 -9.37 -17.53
N ILE A 107 2.37 -8.36 -17.68
CA ILE A 107 1.39 -7.96 -16.67
C ILE A 107 0.18 -8.91 -16.64
N LEU A 108 -0.47 -9.14 -17.79
CA LEU A 108 -1.71 -9.93 -17.87
C LEU A 108 -1.48 -11.41 -17.62
N SER A 109 -0.33 -11.96 -18.02
CA SER A 109 -0.03 -13.37 -17.75
C SER A 109 0.05 -13.62 -16.24
N CYS A 110 0.71 -12.71 -15.52
CA CYS A 110 0.85 -12.81 -14.07
C CYS A 110 -0.51 -12.65 -13.39
N ARG A 111 -1.21 -11.56 -13.73
CA ARG A 111 -2.55 -11.28 -13.19
C ARG A 111 -3.50 -12.46 -13.39
N THR A 112 -3.63 -12.97 -14.62
CA THR A 112 -4.57 -14.06 -14.94
C THR A 112 -4.27 -15.32 -14.12
N GLN A 113 -2.99 -15.68 -13.96
CA GLN A 113 -2.60 -16.85 -13.17
C GLN A 113 -2.85 -16.65 -11.68
N LEU A 114 -2.51 -15.49 -11.12
CA LEU A 114 -2.78 -15.20 -9.71
C LEU A 114 -4.29 -15.13 -9.43
N GLU A 115 -5.09 -14.52 -10.31
CA GLU A 115 -6.55 -14.50 -10.19
C GLU A 115 -7.13 -15.93 -10.22
N SER A 116 -6.58 -16.82 -11.04
CA SER A 116 -6.95 -18.25 -11.03
C SER A 116 -6.53 -18.98 -9.75
N ILE A 117 -5.48 -18.55 -9.05
CA ILE A 117 -5.04 -19.16 -7.78
C ILE A 117 -5.89 -18.66 -6.62
N PHE A 118 -6.10 -17.34 -6.54
CA PHE A 118 -6.76 -16.69 -5.41
C PHE A 118 -8.28 -16.51 -5.59
N GLN A 119 -8.82 -16.81 -6.77
CA GLN A 119 -10.26 -16.76 -7.08
C GLN A 119 -10.90 -15.39 -6.80
N LYS A 120 -10.17 -14.32 -7.10
CA LYS A 120 -10.63 -12.93 -7.00
C LYS A 120 -9.86 -12.05 -7.99
N PRO A 121 -10.36 -10.85 -8.35
CA PRO A 121 -9.59 -9.89 -9.12
C PRO A 121 -8.37 -9.39 -8.35
N LEU A 122 -7.22 -9.24 -9.03
CA LEU A 122 -6.00 -8.65 -8.49
C LEU A 122 -5.61 -7.43 -9.33
N THR A 123 -5.61 -6.26 -8.70
CA THR A 123 -5.32 -4.99 -9.39
C THR A 123 -4.12 -4.24 -8.81
N GLY A 124 -3.38 -4.87 -7.89
CA GLY A 124 -2.13 -4.35 -7.36
C GLY A 124 -0.92 -4.74 -8.18
N PHE A 125 0.08 -3.86 -8.24
CA PHE A 125 1.34 -4.13 -8.93
C PHE A 125 2.54 -3.50 -8.21
N ALA A 126 3.69 -4.16 -8.29
CA ALA A 126 4.99 -3.57 -7.96
C ALA A 126 5.92 -3.67 -9.17
N TYR A 127 6.57 -2.56 -9.54
CA TYR A 127 7.48 -2.55 -10.68
C TYR A 127 8.78 -3.27 -10.30
N ALA A 128 9.11 -4.36 -11.00
CA ALA A 128 10.42 -5.00 -10.88
C ALA A 128 11.52 -3.95 -11.12
N PHE A 129 12.52 -3.92 -10.21
CA PHE A 129 13.61 -2.93 -10.22
C PHE A 129 13.17 -1.46 -10.11
N GLY A 130 11.91 -1.18 -9.76
CA GLY A 130 11.34 0.17 -9.82
C GLY A 130 11.26 0.75 -11.25
N ALA A 131 11.38 -0.09 -12.27
CA ALA A 131 11.44 0.33 -13.66
C ALA A 131 10.06 0.75 -14.17
N VAL A 132 9.84 2.05 -14.33
CA VAL A 132 8.58 2.63 -14.80
C VAL A 132 8.82 3.74 -15.82
N ASN A 133 7.98 3.77 -16.85
CA ASN A 133 7.87 4.83 -17.84
C ASN A 133 6.43 4.88 -18.41
N ASP A 134 6.13 5.83 -19.29
CA ASP A 134 4.79 6.00 -19.84
C ASP A 134 4.26 4.83 -20.66
N THR A 135 5.13 4.07 -21.32
CA THR A 135 4.73 2.86 -22.06
C THR A 135 4.26 1.78 -21.09
N ILE A 136 5.03 1.55 -20.02
CA ILE A 136 4.70 0.57 -18.98
C ILE A 136 3.43 1.01 -18.24
N ARG A 137 3.34 2.27 -17.81
CA ARG A 137 2.17 2.79 -17.08
C ARG A 137 0.87 2.67 -17.90
N ARG A 138 0.91 2.99 -19.20
CA ARG A 138 -0.24 2.81 -20.09
C ARG A 138 -0.62 1.34 -20.29
N ALA A 139 0.36 0.44 -20.28
CA ALA A 139 0.09 -0.99 -20.30
C ALA A 139 -0.61 -1.42 -19.00
N LEU A 140 -0.15 -0.98 -17.82
CA LEU A 140 -0.83 -1.25 -16.54
C LEU A 140 -2.31 -0.81 -16.56
N VAL A 141 -2.58 0.41 -17.01
CA VAL A 141 -3.96 0.94 -17.14
C VAL A 141 -4.79 0.04 -18.04
N SER A 142 -4.27 -0.29 -19.24
CA SER A 142 -4.96 -1.16 -20.20
C SER A 142 -5.19 -2.57 -19.64
N CYS A 143 -4.34 -3.01 -18.72
CA CYS A 143 -4.44 -4.30 -18.03
C CYS A 143 -5.30 -4.24 -16.76
N GLY A 144 -5.95 -3.11 -16.47
CA GLY A 144 -6.85 -2.93 -15.34
C GLY A 144 -6.17 -2.88 -13.97
N ILE A 145 -4.89 -2.52 -13.92
CA ILE A 145 -4.15 -2.31 -12.67
C ILE A 145 -4.55 -0.97 -12.05
N SER A 146 -4.78 -0.94 -10.74
CA SER A 146 -5.25 0.23 -9.99
C SER A 146 -4.12 1.01 -9.31
N TYR A 147 -3.05 0.32 -8.91
CA TYR A 147 -1.87 0.95 -8.31
C TYR A 147 -0.57 0.22 -8.69
N GLY A 148 0.54 0.93 -8.64
CA GLY A 148 1.88 0.46 -9.00
C GLY A 148 2.94 1.03 -8.05
N ARG A 149 3.60 0.19 -7.25
CA ARG A 149 4.66 0.62 -6.33
C ARG A 149 6.01 0.75 -7.04
N THR A 150 6.69 1.89 -6.85
CA THR A 150 8.09 2.13 -7.25
C THR A 150 9.06 1.64 -6.16
N ILE A 151 10.31 2.14 -6.14
CA ILE A 151 11.31 1.87 -5.09
C ILE A 151 11.90 3.15 -4.47
N ARG A 152 11.42 4.33 -4.86
CA ARG A 152 11.96 5.60 -4.37
C ARG A 152 11.43 5.89 -2.98
N SER A 153 12.30 5.97 -1.98
CA SER A 153 11.91 6.42 -0.64
C SER A 153 11.57 7.91 -0.65
N THR A 154 10.37 8.28 -0.20
CA THR A 154 9.98 9.69 -0.03
C THR A 154 10.43 10.28 1.30
N HIS A 155 10.58 9.44 2.33
CA HIS A 155 10.71 9.83 3.73
C HIS A 155 9.60 10.80 4.19
N SER A 156 8.43 10.76 3.53
CA SER A 156 7.22 11.52 3.89
C SER A 156 6.03 10.59 4.10
N PHE A 157 4.95 11.14 4.65
CA PHE A 157 3.71 10.41 4.94
C PHE A 157 2.56 10.78 3.99
N ASP A 158 2.91 11.34 2.83
CA ASP A 158 1.92 11.82 1.87
C ASP A 158 1.18 10.67 1.18
N ILE A 159 -0.09 10.91 0.89
CA ILE A 159 -0.89 10.05 0.03
C ILE A 159 -0.53 10.39 -1.42
N PRO A 160 -0.24 9.40 -2.29
CA PRO A 160 0.17 9.68 -3.66
C PRO A 160 -0.96 10.32 -4.47
N GLU A 161 -0.60 11.27 -5.34
CA GLU A 161 -1.54 11.85 -6.30
C GLU A 161 -1.92 10.82 -7.38
N ASP A 162 -0.93 10.10 -7.91
CA ASP A 162 -1.05 9.02 -8.90
C ASP A 162 -0.64 7.68 -8.27
N PHE A 163 -1.62 6.81 -8.02
CA PHE A 163 -1.37 5.48 -7.46
C PHE A 163 -0.59 4.55 -8.39
N LEU A 164 -0.49 4.84 -9.70
CA LEU A 164 0.38 4.08 -10.60
C LEU A 164 1.86 4.49 -10.49
N MET A 165 2.15 5.54 -9.73
CA MET A 165 3.48 6.03 -9.39
C MET A 165 3.61 6.16 -7.87
N TRP A 166 3.34 5.05 -7.16
CA TRP A 166 3.28 5.07 -5.71
C TRP A 166 4.65 4.79 -5.10
N ASP A 167 5.30 5.87 -4.65
CA ASP A 167 6.54 5.81 -3.91
C ASP A 167 6.31 5.41 -2.44
N PRO A 168 7.06 4.45 -1.89
CA PRO A 168 7.02 4.13 -0.47
C PRO A 168 7.69 5.19 0.40
N THR A 169 7.32 5.25 1.68
CA THR A 169 7.99 6.10 2.67
C THR A 169 9.45 5.69 2.82
N CYS A 170 9.71 4.40 3.02
CA CYS A 170 11.07 3.86 3.08
C CYS A 170 11.13 2.34 2.85
N HIS A 171 12.34 1.83 2.63
CA HIS A 171 12.66 0.40 2.69
C HIS A 171 12.73 -0.07 4.16
N HIS A 172 12.44 -1.34 4.45
CA HIS A 172 12.52 -1.86 5.83
C HIS A 172 13.94 -1.80 6.43
N ASP A 173 14.97 -1.77 5.58
CA ASP A 173 16.37 -1.68 6.01
C ASP A 173 16.90 -0.24 5.97
N ASP A 174 16.05 0.73 5.64
CA ASP A 174 16.40 2.14 5.64
C ASP A 174 16.79 2.59 7.06
N LYS A 175 17.92 3.29 7.19
CA LYS A 175 18.40 3.84 8.47
C LYS A 175 17.38 4.77 9.11
N GLN A 176 16.53 5.42 8.31
CA GLN A 176 15.49 6.33 8.76
C GLN A 176 14.23 5.62 9.27
N LEU A 177 14.10 4.29 9.18
CA LEU A 177 12.89 3.56 9.56
C LEU A 177 12.36 3.93 10.96
N PHE A 178 13.22 3.90 11.98
CA PHE A 178 12.80 4.20 13.36
C PHE A 178 12.55 5.70 13.61
N PRO A 179 13.42 6.63 13.17
CA PRO A 179 13.10 8.05 13.21
C PRO A 179 11.77 8.41 12.52
N LEU A 180 11.49 7.78 11.37
CA LEU A 180 10.21 7.94 10.66
C LEU A 180 9.07 7.35 11.47
N ALA A 181 9.24 6.20 12.13
CA ALA A 181 8.22 5.65 13.04
C ALA A 181 7.91 6.59 14.21
N ASP A 182 8.93 7.23 14.80
CA ASP A 182 8.74 8.24 15.85
C ASP A 182 7.93 9.44 15.33
N SER A 183 8.31 9.98 14.18
CA SER A 183 7.60 11.10 13.54
C SER A 183 6.17 10.73 13.10
N PHE A 184 5.97 9.50 12.64
CA PHE A 184 4.67 8.98 12.24
C PHE A 184 3.72 8.92 13.44
N LEU A 185 4.19 8.36 14.56
CA LEU A 185 3.38 8.18 15.77
C LEU A 185 3.15 9.49 16.53
N SER A 186 3.99 10.52 16.33
CA SER A 186 3.79 11.81 16.98
C SER A 186 2.43 12.43 16.65
N ASP A 187 1.87 13.14 17.63
CA ASP A 187 0.64 13.93 17.49
C ASP A 187 0.88 15.32 16.91
N GLU A 188 2.10 15.59 16.43
CA GLU A 188 2.37 16.83 15.70
C GLU A 188 1.57 16.85 14.40
N ASN A 189 0.96 18.01 14.14
CA ASN A 189 0.18 18.23 12.92
C ASN A 189 1.04 17.96 11.69
N TYR A 190 0.58 17.05 10.84
CA TYR A 190 1.19 16.81 9.55
C TYR A 190 0.53 17.69 8.51
N PHE A 191 1.30 18.62 7.94
CA PHE A 191 0.82 19.45 6.85
C PHE A 191 1.03 18.74 5.52
N SER A 192 -0.08 18.38 4.88
CA SER A 192 -0.10 18.00 3.46
C SER A 192 -1.25 18.71 2.78
N PHE A 193 -1.07 19.06 1.50
CA PHE A 193 -2.08 19.76 0.72
C PHE A 193 -3.34 18.93 0.49
N PHE A 194 -3.23 17.61 0.61
CA PHE A 194 -4.31 16.67 0.33
C PHE A 194 -5.09 16.27 1.58
N SER A 195 -4.40 15.94 2.68
CA SER A 195 -4.99 15.31 3.87
C SER A 195 -4.13 15.57 5.11
N PRO A 196 -4.71 15.86 6.29
CA PRO A 196 -3.96 15.87 7.55
C PRO A 196 -3.58 14.45 8.01
N ALA A 197 -4.20 13.41 7.45
CA ALA A 197 -3.92 12.03 7.82
C ALA A 197 -2.62 11.49 7.18
N LYS A 198 -1.76 10.88 8.00
CA LYS A 198 -0.44 10.32 7.63
C LYS A 198 -0.60 8.92 7.02
N LEU A 199 0.22 8.59 6.02
CA LEU A 199 0.38 7.25 5.45
C LEU A 199 1.83 6.78 5.56
N PHE A 200 2.11 5.79 6.39
CA PHE A 200 3.43 5.16 6.46
C PHE A 200 3.47 3.90 5.60
N TYR A 201 4.26 3.95 4.53
CA TYR A 201 4.38 2.86 3.58
C TYR A 201 5.79 2.25 3.59
N VAL A 202 5.92 1.02 4.08
CA VAL A 202 7.20 0.28 4.14
C VAL A 202 7.24 -0.84 3.12
N TRP A 203 8.38 -1.06 2.48
CA TRP A 203 8.56 -2.17 1.52
C TRP A 203 9.89 -2.91 1.69
N GLY A 204 10.02 -4.08 1.05
CA GLY A 204 11.29 -4.77 0.83
C GLY A 204 11.10 -6.24 0.44
N HIS A 205 12.13 -7.07 0.60
CA HIS A 205 12.07 -8.50 0.35
C HIS A 205 12.27 -9.30 1.64
N SER A 206 11.45 -10.31 1.90
CA SER A 206 11.55 -11.07 3.15
C SER A 206 12.85 -11.90 3.25
N TYR A 207 13.48 -12.25 2.13
CA TYR A 207 14.79 -12.92 2.14
C TYR A 207 15.93 -12.01 2.67
N GLU A 208 15.78 -10.68 2.58
CA GLU A 208 16.81 -9.73 3.05
C GLU A 208 17.02 -9.85 4.57
N PHE A 209 15.99 -10.28 5.31
CA PHE A 209 16.12 -10.53 6.74
C PHE A 209 17.07 -11.68 7.09
N ASP A 210 17.14 -12.70 6.23
CA ASP A 210 18.13 -13.77 6.36
C ASP A 210 19.53 -13.30 5.94
N GLN A 211 19.61 -12.47 4.88
CA GLN A 211 20.89 -11.93 4.40
C GLN A 211 21.56 -11.06 5.46
N ASN A 212 20.78 -10.19 6.10
CA ASN A 212 21.27 -9.16 7.03
C ASN A 212 21.15 -9.59 8.50
N ASP A 213 20.63 -10.80 8.77
CA ASP A 213 20.45 -11.36 10.12
C ASP A 213 19.68 -10.40 11.06
N ASN A 214 18.67 -9.73 10.51
CA ASN A 214 18.00 -8.58 11.14
C ASN A 214 16.48 -8.78 11.27
N TRP A 215 15.99 -10.01 11.38
CA TRP A 215 14.57 -10.30 11.66
C TRP A 215 14.02 -9.55 12.89
N ASN A 216 14.86 -9.36 13.91
CA ASN A 216 14.53 -8.58 15.10
C ASN A 216 14.22 -7.11 14.79
N ARG A 217 14.78 -6.55 13.71
CA ARG A 217 14.51 -5.18 13.25
C ARG A 217 13.04 -5.02 12.89
N MET A 218 12.51 -5.95 12.08
CA MET A 218 11.11 -5.95 11.69
C MET A 218 10.19 -6.16 12.89
N GLU A 219 10.51 -7.13 13.76
CA GLU A 219 9.70 -7.36 14.96
C GLU A 219 9.68 -6.13 15.90
N THR A 220 10.83 -5.48 16.11
CA THR A 220 10.93 -4.25 16.92
C THR A 220 10.12 -3.11 16.28
N PHE A 221 10.17 -2.98 14.95
CA PHE A 221 9.36 -2.00 14.23
C PHE A 221 7.86 -2.26 14.42
N LEU A 222 7.41 -3.51 14.26
CA LEU A 222 6.01 -3.90 14.45
C LEU A 222 5.53 -3.65 15.88
N GLN A 223 6.34 -3.98 16.89
CA GLN A 223 6.04 -3.67 18.30
C GLN A 223 5.79 -2.17 18.51
N LYS A 224 6.51 -1.32 17.79
CA LYS A 224 6.39 0.13 17.92
C LYS A 224 5.12 0.67 17.26
N VAL A 225 4.79 0.19 16.05
CA VAL A 225 3.73 0.78 15.21
C VAL A 225 2.38 0.09 15.32
N SER A 226 2.30 -1.11 15.88
CA SER A 226 1.05 -1.87 16.05
C SER A 226 0.31 -1.51 17.35
N GLY A 227 -1.00 -1.81 17.40
CA GLY A 227 -1.83 -1.64 18.61
C GLY A 227 -2.31 -0.22 18.90
N HIS A 228 -2.11 0.74 18.00
CA HIS A 228 -2.57 2.13 18.16
C HIS A 228 -3.98 2.30 17.58
N GLU A 229 -4.91 2.85 18.37
CA GLU A 229 -6.32 2.99 17.97
C GLU A 229 -6.53 4.00 16.83
N ASP A 230 -5.66 5.00 16.74
CA ASP A 230 -5.66 6.06 15.74
C ASP A 230 -4.96 5.65 14.42
N VAL A 231 -4.42 4.43 14.35
CA VAL A 231 -3.72 3.87 13.18
C VAL A 231 -4.57 2.82 12.49
N TRP A 232 -4.76 2.99 11.18
CA TRP A 232 -5.39 1.97 10.33
C TRP A 232 -4.32 1.04 9.72
N TYR A 233 -4.43 -0.25 9.99
CA TYR A 233 -3.56 -1.28 9.41
C TYR A 233 -4.21 -1.88 8.16
N ALA A 234 -3.68 -1.52 7.00
CA ALA A 234 -4.33 -1.79 5.72
C ALA A 234 -3.36 -2.43 4.72
N SER A 235 -3.91 -3.12 3.73
CA SER A 235 -3.17 -3.47 2.52
C SER A 235 -3.11 -2.29 1.54
N ASN A 236 -2.27 -2.37 0.51
CA ASN A 236 -2.13 -1.30 -0.47
C ASN A 236 -3.42 -1.09 -1.29
N GLY A 237 -4.10 -2.17 -1.65
CA GLY A 237 -5.38 -2.16 -2.33
C GLY A 237 -6.49 -1.57 -1.47
N GLU A 238 -6.47 -1.79 -0.15
CA GLU A 238 -7.40 -1.14 0.78
C GLU A 238 -7.17 0.37 0.82
N ILE A 239 -5.91 0.83 0.96
CA ILE A 239 -5.54 2.25 0.89
C ILE A 239 -5.98 2.87 -0.46
N CYS A 240 -5.59 2.26 -1.58
CA CYS A 240 -5.92 2.76 -2.92
C CYS A 240 -7.44 2.83 -3.14
N SER A 241 -8.18 1.81 -2.71
CA SER A 241 -9.64 1.77 -2.84
C SER A 241 -10.32 2.84 -1.99
N TYR A 242 -9.86 3.04 -0.77
CA TYR A 242 -10.39 4.06 0.14
C TYR A 242 -10.16 5.47 -0.39
N VAL A 243 -8.93 5.78 -0.81
CA VAL A 243 -8.61 7.10 -1.39
C VAL A 243 -9.37 7.31 -2.71
N THR A 244 -9.57 6.27 -3.51
CA THR A 244 -10.42 6.34 -4.72
C THR A 244 -11.87 6.63 -4.38
N ALA A 245 -12.42 6.05 -3.30
CA ALA A 245 -13.77 6.36 -2.82
C ALA A 245 -13.88 7.83 -2.37
N TYR A 246 -12.90 8.34 -1.63
CA TYR A 246 -12.80 9.75 -1.26
C TYR A 246 -12.76 10.67 -2.48
N LYS A 247 -11.90 10.38 -3.47
CA LYS A 247 -11.79 11.17 -4.72
C LYS A 247 -13.09 11.17 -5.56
N ARG A 248 -14.02 10.24 -5.31
CA ARG A 248 -15.31 10.13 -6.01
C ARG A 248 -16.45 10.85 -5.31
N LEU A 249 -16.24 11.42 -4.12
CA LEU A 249 -17.26 12.19 -3.43
C LEU A 249 -17.72 13.39 -4.28
N VAL A 250 -19.00 13.70 -4.20
CA VAL A 250 -19.61 14.81 -4.94
C VAL A 250 -20.07 15.87 -3.95
N PHE A 251 -19.40 17.01 -3.94
CA PHE A 251 -19.65 18.11 -3.01
C PHE A 251 -20.67 19.10 -3.59
N SER A 252 -21.53 19.67 -2.74
CA SER A 252 -22.30 20.86 -3.09
C SER A 252 -21.35 22.05 -3.34
N ALA A 253 -21.73 22.97 -4.22
CA ALA A 253 -20.86 24.09 -4.60
C ALA A 253 -20.55 25.06 -3.44
N ASP A 254 -21.37 25.04 -2.39
CA ASP A 254 -21.20 25.79 -1.14
C ASP A 254 -20.52 24.98 -0.02
N SER A 255 -20.05 23.75 -0.31
CA SER A 255 -19.38 22.85 0.63
C SER A 255 -20.16 22.56 1.92
N ARG A 256 -21.50 22.55 1.85
CA ARG A 256 -22.37 22.17 2.97
C ARG A 256 -22.73 20.70 2.98
N PHE A 257 -22.88 20.11 1.80
CA PHE A 257 -23.30 18.72 1.66
C PHE A 257 -22.32 17.96 0.78
N VAL A 258 -22.23 16.66 1.05
CA VAL A 258 -21.45 15.73 0.25
C VAL A 258 -22.26 14.47 0.00
N TYR A 259 -22.21 13.98 -1.23
CA TYR A 259 -22.78 12.70 -1.64
C TYR A 259 -21.67 11.69 -1.85
N ASN A 260 -21.84 10.47 -1.33
CA ASN A 260 -20.93 9.36 -1.55
C ASN A 260 -21.52 8.36 -2.56
N PRO A 261 -21.08 8.37 -3.83
CA PRO A 261 -21.53 7.40 -4.83
C PRO A 261 -20.84 6.03 -4.73
N SER A 262 -19.88 5.86 -3.81
CA SER A 262 -19.12 4.62 -3.67
C SER A 262 -19.81 3.60 -2.75
N ALA A 263 -19.28 2.37 -2.71
CA ALA A 263 -19.70 1.32 -1.78
C ALA A 263 -18.94 1.36 -0.43
N VAL A 264 -18.08 2.36 -0.21
CA VAL A 264 -17.18 2.45 0.95
C VAL A 264 -17.57 3.68 1.77
N PRO A 265 -17.81 3.57 3.09
CA PRO A 265 -17.99 4.75 3.93
C PRO A 265 -16.71 5.58 3.95
N VAL A 266 -16.82 6.89 3.85
CA VAL A 266 -15.67 7.81 3.85
C VAL A 266 -15.78 8.77 5.03
N TRP A 267 -14.65 9.06 5.68
CA TRP A 267 -14.57 9.99 6.79
C TRP A 267 -13.90 11.29 6.35
N LEU A 268 -14.57 12.40 6.66
CA LEU A 268 -14.12 13.76 6.36
C LEU A 268 -13.95 14.55 7.65
N GLY A 269 -12.99 15.46 7.70
CA GLY A 269 -12.77 16.35 8.83
C GLY A 269 -12.00 17.60 8.44
N GLY A 270 -11.66 18.40 9.44
CA GLY A 270 -10.87 19.63 9.27
C GLY A 270 -9.41 19.42 9.66
N MET A 271 -8.50 20.22 9.08
CA MET A 271 -7.06 20.17 9.38
C MET A 271 -6.72 20.47 10.85
N PHE A 272 -7.59 21.20 11.56
CA PHE A 272 -7.41 21.59 12.96
C PHE A 272 -8.62 21.22 13.83
N CYS A 273 -9.38 20.20 13.43
CA CYS A 273 -10.56 19.74 14.14
C CYS A 273 -10.48 18.23 14.36
N SER A 274 -10.80 17.77 15.57
CA SER A 274 -10.87 16.35 15.91
C SER A 274 -12.20 15.71 15.51
N GLN A 275 -13.19 16.51 15.12
CA GLN A 275 -14.48 15.99 14.67
C GLN A 275 -14.37 15.48 13.23
N THR A 276 -15.02 14.35 12.99
CA THR A 276 -15.16 13.79 11.64
C THR A 276 -16.62 13.52 11.32
N VAL A 277 -16.96 13.61 10.05
CA VAL A 277 -18.25 13.25 9.48
C VAL A 277 -18.07 11.97 8.66
N LYS A 278 -18.88 10.96 8.96
CA LYS A 278 -18.99 9.75 8.15
C LYS A 278 -20.01 9.98 7.03
N VAL A 279 -19.56 9.84 5.78
CA VAL A 279 -20.41 9.84 4.59
C VAL A 279 -20.63 8.39 4.17
N SER A 280 -21.80 7.84 4.52
CA SER A 280 -22.14 6.45 4.22
C SER A 280 -22.35 6.20 2.72
N PRO A 281 -22.15 4.95 2.23
CA PRO A 281 -22.40 4.58 0.84
C PRO A 281 -23.80 4.97 0.35
N GLY A 282 -23.89 5.61 -0.81
CA GLY A 282 -25.16 6.01 -1.44
C GLY A 282 -25.95 7.08 -0.68
N GLN A 283 -25.32 7.79 0.27
CA GLN A 283 -25.99 8.79 1.11
C GLN A 283 -25.37 10.17 0.96
N TYR A 284 -26.18 11.18 1.31
CA TYR A 284 -25.71 12.54 1.56
C TYR A 284 -25.36 12.71 3.04
N ALA A 285 -24.37 13.54 3.34
CA ALA A 285 -24.07 14.00 4.69
C ALA A 285 -23.87 15.51 4.70
N GLU A 286 -24.22 16.15 5.81
CA GLU A 286 -23.88 17.55 6.09
C GLU A 286 -22.45 17.62 6.63
N LEU A 287 -21.65 18.52 6.07
CA LEU A 287 -20.27 18.76 6.50
C LEU A 287 -20.24 19.63 7.74
N LEU A 288 -19.14 19.55 8.50
CA LEU A 288 -18.96 20.40 9.68
C LEU A 288 -18.99 21.89 9.25
N PRO A 289 -19.67 22.75 10.01
CA PRO A 289 -19.65 24.18 9.71
C PRO A 289 -18.20 24.70 9.81
N PRO A 290 -17.84 25.73 9.02
CA PRO A 290 -16.59 26.44 9.25
C PRO A 290 -16.53 26.92 10.70
N LEU A 291 -15.38 26.81 11.40
CA LEU A 291 -15.28 27.43 12.71
C LEU A 291 -15.44 28.95 12.56
N GLU A 292 -16.29 29.54 13.37
CA GLU A 292 -16.37 30.99 13.51
C GLU A 292 -15.04 31.49 14.10
N VAL A 293 -14.39 32.44 13.40
CA VAL A 293 -13.15 33.09 13.81
C VAL A 293 -13.47 34.31 14.67
#